data_AF-G2I7Y5-F1
#
_entry.id   AF-G2I7Y5-F1
#
_cell.length_a   1.000
_cell.length_b   1.000
_cell.length_c   1.000
_cell.angle_alpha   90.00
_cell.angle_beta   90.00
_cell.angle_gamma   90.00
#
_symmetry.space_group_name_H-M   'P 1'
#
loop_
_entity.id
_entity.type
_entity.pdbx_description
1 polymer ?
#
loop_
_entity_poly.entity_id
_entity_poly.type
_entity_poly.pdbx_seq_one_letter_code
_entity_poly.pdbx_strand_id
1 'polypeptide(L)'
;MKKIAIFLRKELRVNRFSAAVRGALNSPSINNVIICSGFFQEDASYSVSRAKFNLRGRLTSSSPLNLEIFGYYHRQRSAFLRFLGNVVRINRGSPALGVSGYRIPGDKWHAKISIAKINNIPVFASIGSSNITRRAFDNVRNFNYECDVIFWDETVSEIDNIMNEIIGEEAYLFPSVIVANYDEKNPVNATPLPDRILELEREIRRKATPI
;
A
#
# COMPACT_ATOMS: atom_id res chain seq x y z
N MET A 1 18.18 -8.08 -5.74
CA MET A 1 17.48 -9.31 -5.32
C MET A 1 16.16 -8.93 -4.67
N LYS A 2 15.22 -9.88 -4.60
CA LYS A 2 13.93 -9.66 -3.94
C LYS A 2 14.04 -9.95 -2.44
N LYS A 3 13.48 -9.08 -1.62
CA LYS A 3 13.52 -9.17 -0.15
C LYS A 3 12.13 -9.19 0.45
N ILE A 4 12.06 -9.71 1.67
CA ILE A 4 10.88 -9.79 2.51
C ILE A 4 11.21 -9.10 3.84
N ALA A 5 10.30 -8.25 4.32
CA ALA A 5 10.33 -7.67 5.65
C ALA A 5 9.04 -8.03 6.38
N ILE A 6 9.14 -8.43 7.64
CA ILE A 6 7.99 -8.72 8.50
C ILE A 6 8.15 -7.88 9.77
N PHE A 7 7.11 -7.13 10.14
CA PHE A 7 7.13 -6.34 11.36
C PHE A 7 5.76 -6.26 12.02
N LEU A 8 5.78 -6.17 13.34
CA LEU A 8 4.62 -5.81 14.16
C LEU A 8 4.74 -4.34 14.55
N ARG A 9 3.72 -3.54 14.26
CA ARG A 9 3.59 -2.21 14.82
C ARG A 9 3.28 -2.32 16.31
N LYS A 10 4.26 -1.97 17.14
CA LYS A 10 4.16 -1.99 18.61
C LYS A 10 4.27 -0.60 19.26
N GLU A 11 4.59 0.42 18.47
CA GLU A 11 4.91 1.75 18.96
C GLU A 11 4.22 2.86 18.15
N LEU A 12 3.97 3.98 18.83
CA LEU A 12 3.28 5.14 18.26
C LEU A 12 4.09 5.81 17.15
N ARG A 13 5.39 6.03 17.41
CA ARG A 13 6.27 6.88 16.60
C ARG A 13 6.57 6.26 15.24
N VAL A 14 6.60 4.94 15.18
CA VAL A 14 7.04 4.18 14.01
C VAL A 14 5.84 3.51 13.35
N ASN A 15 5.47 3.99 12.15
CA ASN A 15 4.45 3.37 11.31
C ASN A 15 5.06 2.98 9.96
N ARG A 16 5.71 1.82 9.96
CA ARG A 16 6.43 1.28 8.80
C ARG A 16 5.51 1.01 7.62
N PHE A 17 4.32 0.48 7.87
CA PHE A 17 3.31 0.25 6.84
C PHE A 17 2.92 1.53 6.10
N SER A 18 2.50 2.56 6.85
CA SER A 18 2.09 3.85 6.25
C SER A 18 3.25 4.51 5.51
N ALA A 19 4.46 4.47 6.08
CA ALA A 19 5.65 4.99 5.44
C ALA A 19 5.96 4.25 4.12
N ALA A 20 5.89 2.92 4.11
CA ALA A 20 6.19 2.10 2.94
C ALA A 20 5.22 2.34 1.80
N VAL A 21 3.91 2.27 2.10
CA VAL A 21 2.86 2.51 1.10
C VAL A 21 2.97 3.93 0.55
N ARG A 22 3.21 4.93 1.40
CA ARG A 22 3.36 6.32 0.95
C ARG A 22 4.64 6.57 0.17
N GLY A 23 5.74 5.94 0.54
CA GLY A 23 7.01 6.01 -0.18
C GLY A 23 6.84 5.47 -1.59
N ALA A 24 6.32 4.25 -1.73
CA ALA A 24 6.03 3.64 -3.03
C ALA A 24 5.04 4.49 -3.85
N LEU A 25 3.99 5.03 -3.22
CA LEU A 25 3.03 5.91 -3.91
C LEU A 25 3.66 7.19 -4.45
N ASN A 26 4.63 7.79 -3.75
CA ASN A 26 5.26 9.05 -4.15
C ASN A 26 6.53 8.88 -4.99
N SER A 27 6.96 7.64 -5.23
CA SER A 27 8.16 7.32 -5.98
C SER A 27 8.01 7.60 -7.49
N PRO A 28 8.76 8.52 -8.14
CA PRO A 28 8.55 8.87 -9.54
C PRO A 28 8.70 7.70 -10.53
N SER A 29 9.47 6.67 -10.19
CA SER A 29 9.64 5.48 -11.05
C SER A 29 8.40 4.58 -11.10
N ILE A 30 7.58 4.58 -10.05
CA ILE A 30 6.33 3.80 -9.99
C ILE A 30 5.26 4.45 -10.87
N ASN A 31 4.65 3.66 -11.76
CA ASN A 31 3.60 4.13 -12.68
C ASN A 31 2.24 3.44 -12.51
N ASN A 32 2.17 2.33 -11.78
CA ASN A 32 0.90 1.67 -11.47
C ASN A 32 0.88 1.24 -10.00
N VAL A 33 -0.18 1.59 -9.29
CA VAL A 33 -0.40 1.20 -7.89
C VAL A 33 -1.81 0.68 -7.68
N ILE A 34 -1.93 -0.41 -6.95
CA ILE A 34 -3.20 -0.93 -6.43
C ILE A 34 -3.18 -0.82 -4.91
N ILE A 35 -4.28 -0.34 -4.33
CA ILE A 35 -4.52 -0.36 -2.90
C ILE A 35 -5.84 -1.06 -2.61
N CYS A 36 -5.77 -2.05 -1.76
CA CYS A 36 -6.86 -2.87 -1.30
C CYS A 36 -7.03 -2.63 0.20
N SER A 37 -8.24 -2.31 0.65
CA SER A 37 -8.55 -2.21 2.08
C SER A 37 -9.99 -2.63 2.35
N GLY A 38 -10.20 -3.30 3.49
CA GLY A 38 -11.54 -3.64 3.97
C GLY A 38 -12.27 -2.43 4.52
N PHE A 39 -11.53 -1.54 5.20
CA PHE A 39 -12.06 -0.36 5.87
C PHE A 39 -11.38 0.91 5.41
N PHE A 40 -12.15 1.99 5.38
CA PHE A 40 -11.69 3.35 5.10
C PHE A 40 -12.20 4.27 6.20
N GLN A 41 -11.39 5.21 6.65
CA GLN A 41 -11.85 6.21 7.62
C GLN A 41 -11.93 7.60 6.99
N GLU A 42 -13.19 8.00 6.76
CA GLU A 42 -13.57 9.29 6.20
C GLU A 42 -14.86 9.74 6.87
N ASP A 43 -14.72 10.55 7.91
CA ASP A 43 -15.82 11.10 8.70
C ASP A 43 -15.49 12.53 9.14
N ALA A 44 -16.42 13.17 9.86
CA ALA A 44 -16.25 14.55 10.30
C ALA A 44 -15.08 14.74 11.29
N SER A 45 -14.72 13.70 12.04
CA SER A 45 -13.63 13.74 13.03
C SER A 45 -12.26 13.50 12.40
N TYR A 46 -12.19 12.74 11.31
CA TYR A 46 -10.93 12.41 10.66
C TYR A 46 -11.08 11.96 9.20
N SER A 47 -10.11 12.35 8.37
CA SER A 47 -10.02 11.99 6.96
C SER A 47 -8.61 11.51 6.63
N VAL A 48 -8.45 10.21 6.37
CA VAL A 48 -7.13 9.62 6.02
C VAL A 48 -6.63 10.20 4.71
N SER A 49 -7.52 10.37 3.72
CA SER A 49 -7.21 10.93 2.41
C SER A 49 -6.52 12.30 2.49
N ARG A 50 -6.99 13.17 3.40
CA ARG A 50 -6.45 14.53 3.59
C ARG A 50 -5.24 14.56 4.52
N ALA A 51 -5.27 13.79 5.61
CA ALA A 51 -4.29 13.90 6.67
C ALA A 51 -2.97 13.18 6.35
N LYS A 52 -3.03 11.99 5.76
CA LYS A 52 -1.86 11.11 5.59
C LYS A 52 -1.70 10.50 4.21
N PHE A 53 -2.77 10.27 3.46
CA PHE A 53 -2.70 9.74 2.09
C PHE A 53 -2.29 10.82 1.06
N ASN A 54 -1.35 11.68 1.42
CA ASN A 54 -0.98 12.82 0.62
C ASN A 54 -0.06 12.38 -0.54
N LEU A 55 -0.44 12.71 -1.78
CA LEU A 55 0.31 12.46 -3.01
C LEU A 55 1.03 13.72 -3.53
N ARG A 56 1.37 14.67 -2.64
CA ARG A 56 2.08 15.92 -3.00
C ARG A 56 3.32 15.70 -3.87
N GLY A 57 4.09 14.63 -3.63
CA GLY A 57 5.26 14.30 -4.46
C GLY A 57 4.90 14.01 -5.93
N ARG A 58 3.66 13.57 -6.19
CA ARG A 58 3.12 13.33 -7.53
C ARG A 58 2.47 14.56 -8.15
N LEU A 59 2.00 15.51 -7.35
CA LEU A 59 1.36 16.72 -7.89
C LEU A 59 2.32 17.56 -8.76
N THR A 60 3.61 17.52 -8.47
CA THR A 60 4.66 18.23 -9.21
C THR A 60 5.41 17.34 -10.20
N SER A 61 5.08 16.05 -10.26
CA SER A 61 5.76 15.08 -11.14
C SER A 61 5.05 15.04 -12.50
N SER A 62 5.84 14.97 -13.57
CA SER A 62 5.35 14.66 -14.91
C SER A 62 5.22 13.14 -15.17
N SER A 63 5.73 12.31 -14.26
CA SER A 63 5.69 10.85 -14.38
C SER A 63 4.26 10.34 -14.14
N PRO A 64 3.65 9.64 -15.11
CA PRO A 64 2.28 9.18 -14.97
C PRO A 64 2.16 8.12 -13.87
N LEU A 65 1.10 8.22 -13.07
CA LEU A 65 0.71 7.24 -12.07
C LEU A 65 -0.76 6.87 -12.25
N ASN A 66 -1.01 5.58 -12.43
CA ASN A 66 -2.33 4.99 -12.37
C ASN A 66 -2.54 4.40 -10.96
N LEU A 67 -3.40 5.01 -10.16
CA LEU A 67 -3.79 4.55 -8.84
C LEU A 67 -5.17 3.91 -8.89
N GLU A 68 -5.24 2.63 -8.56
CA GLU A 68 -6.50 1.92 -8.41
C GLU A 68 -6.77 1.59 -6.95
N ILE A 69 -7.99 1.90 -6.49
CA ILE A 69 -8.39 1.71 -5.10
C ILE A 69 -9.56 0.73 -5.06
N PHE A 70 -9.32 -0.41 -4.41
CA PHE A 70 -10.25 -1.51 -4.25
C PHE A 70 -10.79 -1.53 -2.83
N GLY A 71 -12.11 -1.58 -2.68
CA GLY A 71 -12.66 -1.62 -1.34
C GLY A 71 -14.16 -1.73 -1.20
N TYR A 72 -14.51 -1.73 0.08
CA TYR A 72 -15.82 -1.77 0.72
C TYR A 72 -16.69 -3.00 0.50
N TYR A 73 -17.20 -3.46 1.64
CA TYR A 73 -18.43 -4.23 1.78
C TYR A 73 -19.50 -3.33 2.44
N HIS A 74 -20.77 -3.72 2.41
CA HIS A 74 -21.97 -2.88 2.63
C HIS A 74 -21.78 -1.61 3.50
N ARG A 75 -21.41 -1.78 4.79
CA ARG A 75 -21.32 -0.68 5.77
C ARG A 75 -20.18 0.31 5.51
N GLN A 76 -19.16 -0.08 4.74
CA GLN A 76 -18.00 0.77 4.43
C GLN A 76 -18.18 1.60 3.15
N ARG A 77 -19.29 1.44 2.42
CA ARG A 77 -19.52 2.12 1.13
C ARG A 77 -19.32 3.63 1.21
N SER A 78 -19.96 4.29 2.17
CA SER A 78 -19.91 5.74 2.27
C SER A 78 -18.51 6.25 2.59
N ALA A 79 -17.77 5.57 3.46
CA ALA A 79 -16.40 5.95 3.79
C ALA A 79 -15.45 5.73 2.61
N PHE A 80 -15.60 4.61 1.89
CA PHE A 80 -14.85 4.34 0.67
C PHE A 80 -15.10 5.38 -0.43
N LEU A 81 -16.37 5.70 -0.74
CA LEU A 81 -16.69 6.66 -1.79
C LEU A 81 -16.18 8.06 -1.43
N ARG A 82 -16.23 8.44 -0.13
CA ARG A 82 -15.63 9.69 0.34
C ARG A 82 -14.11 9.68 0.20
N PHE A 83 -13.45 8.56 0.50
CA PHE A 83 -12.00 8.42 0.36
C PHE A 83 -11.60 8.61 -1.09
N LEU A 84 -12.21 7.83 -1.98
CA LEU A 84 -11.98 7.90 -3.42
C LEU A 84 -12.22 9.33 -3.96
N GLY A 85 -13.37 9.93 -3.65
CA GLY A 85 -13.70 11.28 -4.09
C GLY A 85 -12.73 12.35 -3.55
N ASN A 86 -12.24 12.19 -2.32
CA ASN A 86 -11.23 13.07 -1.74
C ASN A 86 -9.88 12.92 -2.45
N VAL A 87 -9.42 11.68 -2.70
CA VAL A 87 -8.18 11.43 -3.44
C VAL A 87 -8.28 12.00 -4.84
N VAL A 88 -9.37 11.76 -5.57
CA VAL A 88 -9.60 12.38 -6.89
C VAL A 88 -9.52 13.90 -6.79
N ARG A 89 -10.23 14.53 -5.84
CA ARG A 89 -10.26 15.99 -5.70
C ARG A 89 -8.89 16.59 -5.35
N ILE A 90 -8.16 16.00 -4.42
CA ILE A 90 -6.81 16.45 -4.03
C ILE A 90 -5.88 16.46 -5.24
N ASN A 91 -6.08 15.52 -6.17
CA ASN A 91 -5.20 15.28 -7.29
C ASN A 91 -5.68 15.85 -8.62
N ARG A 92 -6.81 16.58 -8.66
CA ARG A 92 -7.36 17.20 -9.88
C ARG A 92 -6.38 18.10 -10.63
N GLY A 93 -5.36 18.62 -9.95
CA GLY A 93 -4.32 19.48 -10.56
C GLY A 93 -3.16 18.72 -11.21
N SER A 94 -3.08 17.39 -11.08
CA SER A 94 -2.00 16.59 -11.68
C SER A 94 -2.52 15.86 -12.92
N PRO A 95 -2.20 16.30 -14.14
CA PRO A 95 -2.61 15.61 -15.36
C PRO A 95 -1.95 14.22 -15.50
N ALA A 96 -0.90 13.96 -14.72
CA ALA A 96 -0.17 12.71 -14.71
C ALA A 96 -0.79 11.66 -13.76
N LEU A 97 -1.81 12.00 -12.96
CA LEU A 97 -2.38 11.08 -11.98
C LEU A 97 -3.78 10.61 -12.37
N GLY A 98 -3.89 9.36 -12.82
CA GLY A 98 -5.14 8.64 -13.00
C GLY A 98 -5.58 7.95 -11.71
N VAL A 99 -6.84 8.10 -11.31
CA VAL A 99 -7.40 7.43 -10.12
C VAL A 99 -8.68 6.70 -10.48
N SER A 100 -8.73 5.39 -10.21
CA SER A 100 -9.89 4.53 -10.47
C SER A 100 -10.35 3.82 -9.20
N GLY A 101 -11.65 3.63 -9.06
CA GLY A 101 -12.27 2.96 -7.90
C GLY A 101 -12.95 1.66 -8.28
N TYR A 102 -12.79 0.64 -7.45
CA TYR A 102 -13.42 -0.66 -7.63
C TYR A 102 -14.05 -1.15 -6.33
N ARG A 103 -15.27 -1.71 -6.45
CA ARG A 103 -15.93 -2.43 -5.35
C ARG A 103 -15.71 -3.92 -5.50
N ILE A 104 -15.67 -4.64 -4.39
CA ILE A 104 -15.71 -6.11 -4.41
C ILE A 104 -17.08 -6.54 -3.89
N PRO A 105 -17.94 -7.16 -4.73
CA PRO A 105 -19.30 -7.51 -4.33
C PRO A 105 -19.35 -8.47 -3.13
N GLY A 106 -20.41 -8.31 -2.33
CA GLY A 106 -20.65 -9.11 -1.13
C GLY A 106 -19.97 -8.57 0.12
N ASP A 107 -20.06 -9.34 1.21
CA ASP A 107 -19.61 -8.90 2.54
C ASP A 107 -18.36 -9.62 3.07
N LYS A 108 -17.60 -10.21 2.16
CA LYS A 108 -16.42 -11.04 2.49
C LYS A 108 -15.09 -10.33 2.25
N TRP A 109 -15.10 -9.13 1.68
CA TRP A 109 -13.86 -8.40 1.41
C TRP A 109 -13.25 -7.85 2.70
N HIS A 110 -12.10 -8.42 3.08
CA HIS A 110 -11.35 -8.00 4.26
C HIS A 110 -9.84 -7.95 4.02
N ALA A 111 -9.37 -8.14 2.80
CA ALA A 111 -7.94 -8.09 2.49
C ALA A 111 -7.39 -6.67 2.63
N LYS A 112 -6.13 -6.55 3.02
CA LYS A 112 -5.35 -5.30 2.94
C LYS A 112 -4.06 -5.57 2.22
N ILE A 113 -3.98 -5.04 1.01
CA ILE A 113 -2.91 -5.33 0.07
C ILE A 113 -2.55 -4.01 -0.62
N SER A 114 -1.27 -3.75 -0.84
CA SER A 114 -0.83 -2.68 -1.74
C SER A 114 0.22 -3.24 -2.67
N ILE A 115 0.15 -2.92 -3.97
CA ILE A 115 1.11 -3.38 -4.97
C ILE A 115 1.53 -2.16 -5.78
N ALA A 116 2.83 -1.96 -5.93
CA ALA A 116 3.39 -0.89 -6.76
C ALA A 116 4.30 -1.48 -7.85
N LYS A 117 4.14 -0.96 -9.06
CA LYS A 117 4.72 -1.52 -10.28
C LYS A 117 5.42 -0.47 -11.12
N ILE A 118 6.47 -0.91 -11.81
CA ILE A 118 7.14 -0.19 -12.90
C ILE A 118 6.85 -0.98 -14.17
N ASN A 119 6.19 -0.37 -15.14
CA ASN A 119 5.88 -1.02 -16.43
C ASN A 119 5.20 -2.39 -16.26
N ASN A 120 4.21 -2.45 -15.36
CA ASN A 120 3.49 -3.66 -14.95
C ASN A 120 4.31 -4.75 -14.22
N ILE A 121 5.57 -4.51 -13.90
CA ILE A 121 6.38 -5.42 -13.08
C ILE A 121 6.28 -5.00 -11.61
N PRO A 122 5.79 -5.86 -10.69
CA PRO A 122 5.80 -5.58 -9.26
C PRO A 122 7.22 -5.43 -8.71
N VAL A 123 7.45 -4.29 -8.06
CA VAL A 123 8.71 -3.98 -7.37
C VAL A 123 8.51 -3.74 -5.89
N PHE A 124 7.25 -3.60 -5.45
CA PHE A 124 6.86 -3.48 -4.06
C PHE A 124 5.48 -4.11 -3.86
N ALA A 125 5.29 -4.82 -2.75
CA ALA A 125 3.98 -5.23 -2.27
C ALA A 125 3.93 -5.24 -0.75
N SER A 126 2.80 -4.81 -0.18
CA SER A 126 2.48 -4.92 1.25
C SER A 126 1.26 -5.80 1.40
N ILE A 127 1.30 -6.77 2.32
CA ILE A 127 0.20 -7.68 2.64
C ILE A 127 0.13 -7.82 4.15
N GLY A 128 -1.03 -7.56 4.76
CA GLY A 128 -1.14 -7.67 6.21
C GLY A 128 -2.48 -7.25 6.79
N SER A 129 -2.45 -6.78 8.03
CA SER A 129 -3.64 -6.45 8.82
C SER A 129 -4.00 -4.95 8.80
N SER A 130 -3.11 -4.08 8.29
CA SER A 130 -3.34 -2.63 8.30
C SER A 130 -4.35 -2.13 7.26
N ASN A 131 -5.47 -1.55 7.70
CA ASN A 131 -6.43 -0.86 6.83
C ASN A 131 -6.03 0.61 6.55
N ILE A 132 -6.68 1.24 5.57
CA ILE A 132 -6.66 2.70 5.35
C ILE A 132 -7.57 3.42 6.36
N THR A 133 -7.22 3.32 7.64
CA THR A 133 -7.94 3.94 8.77
C THR A 133 -6.98 4.74 9.63
N ARG A 134 -7.48 5.65 10.47
CA ARG A 134 -6.62 6.50 11.32
C ARG A 134 -5.67 5.67 12.19
N ARG A 135 -6.19 4.63 12.85
CA ARG A 135 -5.42 3.84 13.83
C ARG A 135 -4.31 3.00 13.19
N ALA A 136 -4.50 2.55 11.96
CA ALA A 136 -3.49 1.77 11.23
C ALA A 136 -2.56 2.67 10.39
N PHE A 137 -3.08 3.72 9.76
CA PHE A 137 -2.35 4.53 8.77
C PHE A 137 -1.71 5.81 9.32
N ASP A 138 -2.06 6.24 10.54
CA ASP A 138 -1.52 7.46 11.19
C ASP A 138 -0.76 7.13 12.50
N ASN A 139 0.04 8.08 12.97
CA ASN A 139 0.80 8.05 14.23
C ASN A 139 -0.05 8.70 15.34
N VAL A 140 -1.06 7.96 15.82
CA VAL A 140 -1.99 8.41 16.87
C VAL A 140 -1.88 7.55 18.11
N ARG A 141 -2.05 8.13 19.31
CA ARG A 141 -1.83 7.45 20.60
C ARG A 141 -2.59 6.12 20.74
N ASN A 142 -3.79 6.03 20.18
CA ASN A 142 -4.64 4.84 20.16
C ASN A 142 -4.50 4.04 18.86
N PHE A 143 -3.27 3.83 18.40
CA PHE A 143 -2.97 3.04 17.21
C PHE A 143 -3.32 1.56 17.41
N ASN A 144 -3.49 0.83 16.30
CA ASN A 144 -3.67 -0.62 16.33
C ASN A 144 -2.30 -1.33 16.30
N TYR A 145 -2.22 -2.47 17.00
CA TYR A 145 -1.15 -3.43 16.75
C TYR A 145 -1.45 -4.15 15.43
N GLU A 146 -0.62 -3.90 14.42
CA GLU A 146 -0.80 -4.43 13.07
C GLU A 146 0.47 -5.15 12.63
N CYS A 147 0.32 -6.29 11.97
CA CYS A 147 1.42 -7.05 11.40
C CYS A 147 1.32 -6.99 9.88
N ASP A 148 2.40 -6.58 9.24
CA ASP A 148 2.47 -6.46 7.79
C ASP A 148 3.75 -7.13 7.27
N VAL A 149 3.61 -7.77 6.11
CA VAL A 149 4.69 -8.34 5.33
C VAL A 149 4.89 -7.47 4.10
N ILE A 150 6.12 -7.04 3.87
CA ILE A 150 6.51 -6.25 2.71
C ILE A 150 7.47 -7.05 1.84
N PHE A 151 7.19 -7.09 0.55
CA PHE A 151 8.09 -7.56 -0.48
C PHE A 151 8.62 -6.36 -1.25
N TRP A 152 9.91 -6.36 -1.58
CA TRP A 152 10.46 -5.36 -2.49
C TRP A 152 11.61 -5.88 -3.33
N ASP A 153 11.91 -5.17 -4.41
CA ASP A 153 13.08 -5.39 -5.24
C ASP A 153 14.19 -4.40 -4.89
N GLU A 154 15.27 -4.88 -4.27
CA GLU A 154 16.38 -4.01 -3.89
C GLU A 154 17.16 -3.48 -5.11
N THR A 155 17.00 -4.09 -6.31
CA THR A 155 17.67 -3.57 -7.52
C THR A 155 17.04 -2.29 -8.02
N VAL A 156 15.86 -1.93 -7.51
CA VAL A 156 15.23 -0.63 -7.75
C VAL A 156 15.67 0.30 -6.62
N SER A 157 16.78 1.03 -6.83
CA SER A 157 17.45 1.83 -5.79
C SER A 157 16.51 2.74 -5.02
N GLU A 158 15.52 3.32 -5.69
CA GLU A 158 14.55 4.20 -5.07
C GLU A 158 13.67 3.48 -4.04
N ILE A 159 13.19 2.27 -4.38
CA ILE A 159 12.39 1.44 -3.48
C ILE A 159 13.28 0.88 -2.37
N ASP A 160 14.52 0.50 -2.67
CA ASP A 160 15.44 0.02 -1.65
C ASP A 160 15.77 1.10 -0.62
N ASN A 161 16.00 2.34 -1.05
CA ASN A 161 16.21 3.47 -0.16
C ASN A 161 15.00 3.71 0.76
N ILE A 162 13.79 3.71 0.20
CA ILE A 162 12.56 3.80 1.00
C ILE A 162 12.51 2.70 2.06
N MET A 163 12.83 1.46 1.68
CA MET A 163 12.80 0.33 2.61
C MET A 163 13.89 0.40 3.68
N ASN A 164 15.10 0.81 3.32
CA ASN A 164 16.21 0.99 4.25
C ASN A 164 15.91 2.09 5.28
N GLU A 165 15.29 3.20 4.87
CA GLU A 165 14.82 4.26 5.79
C GLU A 165 13.75 3.75 6.76
N ILE A 166 12.82 2.93 6.29
CA ILE A 166 11.70 2.40 7.08
C ILE A 166 12.14 1.33 8.07
N ILE A 167 13.05 0.46 7.66
CA ILE A 167 13.68 -0.51 8.54
C ILE A 167 14.47 0.28 9.59
N GLY A 168 15.30 1.22 9.12
CA GLY A 168 16.04 2.17 9.94
C GLY A 168 17.17 1.51 10.72
N GLU A 169 18.11 2.33 11.21
CA GLU A 169 19.22 1.84 12.02
C GLU A 169 18.76 1.27 13.37
N GLU A 170 17.66 1.79 13.92
CA GLU A 170 17.05 1.31 15.16
C GLU A 170 16.65 -0.16 15.10
N ALA A 171 16.33 -0.71 13.92
CA ALA A 171 16.03 -2.13 13.80
C ALA A 171 17.27 -3.03 14.01
N TYR A 172 18.49 -2.50 13.80
CA TYR A 172 19.72 -3.21 14.12
C TYR A 172 20.04 -3.17 15.61
N LEU A 173 19.70 -2.07 16.29
CA LEU A 173 19.91 -1.91 17.74
C LEU A 173 18.84 -2.62 18.56
N PHE A 174 17.60 -2.64 18.08
CA PHE A 174 16.45 -3.26 18.70
C PHE A 174 15.69 -4.08 17.66
N PRO A 175 15.98 -5.38 17.53
CA PRO A 175 15.36 -6.25 16.53
C PRO A 175 13.84 -6.15 16.56
N SER A 176 13.27 -5.44 15.59
CA SER A 176 11.84 -5.15 15.49
C SER A 176 11.29 -5.43 14.09
N VAL A 177 12.16 -5.86 13.18
CA VAL A 177 11.86 -6.23 11.81
C VAL A 177 12.64 -7.50 11.47
N ILE A 178 11.97 -8.50 10.90
CA ILE A 178 12.61 -9.68 10.32
C ILE A 178 12.84 -9.37 8.84
N VAL A 179 14.08 -9.46 8.37
CA VAL A 179 14.43 -9.29 6.95
C VAL A 179 15.01 -10.59 6.41
N ALA A 180 14.52 -11.04 5.26
CA ALA A 180 15.01 -12.22 4.58
C ALA A 180 15.06 -11.99 3.06
N ASN A 181 15.94 -12.71 2.37
CA ASN A 181 15.89 -12.79 0.91
C ASN A 181 14.75 -13.74 0.50
N TYR A 182 14.03 -13.41 -0.55
CA TYR A 182 13.06 -14.33 -1.14
C TYR A 182 13.82 -15.47 -1.82
N ASP A 183 13.55 -16.71 -1.40
CA ASP A 183 14.22 -17.90 -1.95
C ASP A 183 13.52 -18.38 -3.22
N GLU A 184 14.00 -17.93 -4.38
CA GLU A 184 13.51 -18.38 -5.69
C GLU A 184 13.81 -19.85 -5.99
N LYS A 185 14.70 -20.50 -5.23
CA LYS A 185 15.06 -21.91 -5.42
C LYS A 185 14.16 -22.86 -4.63
N ASN A 186 13.35 -22.34 -3.71
CA ASN A 186 12.42 -23.17 -2.96
C ASN A 186 11.39 -23.81 -3.92
N PRO A 187 11.12 -25.13 -3.84
CA PRO A 187 10.16 -25.79 -4.72
C PRO A 187 8.74 -25.18 -4.69
N VAL A 188 8.31 -24.57 -3.57
CA VAL A 188 7.00 -23.90 -3.49
C VAL A 188 7.00 -22.51 -4.16
N ASN A 189 8.18 -21.96 -4.43
CA ASN A 189 8.41 -20.70 -5.11
C ASN A 189 8.78 -20.91 -6.60
N ALA A 190 8.36 -22.02 -7.19
CA ALA A 190 8.62 -22.37 -8.59
C ALA A 190 8.16 -21.31 -9.60
N THR A 191 7.28 -20.40 -9.19
CA THR A 191 6.92 -19.20 -9.95
C THR A 191 7.62 -17.97 -9.35
N PRO A 192 8.27 -17.13 -10.17
CA PRO A 192 8.93 -15.91 -9.71
C PRO A 192 7.99 -15.02 -8.87
N LEU A 193 8.53 -14.37 -7.84
CA LEU A 193 7.75 -13.51 -6.94
C LEU A 193 6.93 -12.44 -7.68
N PRO A 194 7.46 -11.71 -8.69
CA PRO A 194 6.66 -10.74 -9.44
C PRO A 194 5.42 -11.35 -10.08
N ASP A 195 5.55 -12.56 -10.65
CA ASP A 195 4.44 -13.26 -11.31
C ASP A 195 3.39 -13.74 -10.30
N ARG A 196 3.80 -14.16 -9.10
CA ARG A 196 2.90 -14.49 -7.99
C ARG A 196 2.14 -13.27 -7.48
N ILE A 197 2.79 -12.12 -7.38
CA ILE A 197 2.11 -10.86 -7.02
C ILE A 197 1.11 -10.45 -8.11
N LEU A 198 1.46 -10.63 -9.40
CA LEU A 198 0.52 -10.40 -10.51
C LEU A 198 -0.64 -11.41 -10.52
N GLU A 199 -0.44 -12.64 -10.07
CA GLU A 199 -1.51 -13.61 -9.87
C GLU A 199 -2.47 -13.15 -8.78
N LEU A 200 -1.95 -12.72 -7.63
CA LEU A 200 -2.74 -12.13 -6.55
C LEU A 200 -3.55 -10.91 -7.03
N GLU A 201 -2.92 -10.01 -7.80
CA GLU A 201 -3.62 -8.89 -8.43
C GLU A 201 -4.76 -9.37 -9.34
N ARG A 202 -4.52 -10.38 -10.18
CA ARG A 202 -5.54 -10.95 -11.07
C ARG A 202 -6.71 -11.53 -10.27
N GLU A 203 -6.45 -12.21 -9.15
CA GLU A 203 -7.51 -12.74 -8.28
C GLU A 203 -8.38 -11.62 -7.68
N ILE A 204 -7.74 -10.53 -7.21
CA ILE A 204 -8.45 -9.34 -6.71
C ILE A 204 -9.35 -8.77 -7.81
N ARG A 205 -8.80 -8.56 -9.01
CA ARG A 205 -9.51 -7.98 -10.15
C ARG A 205 -10.69 -8.83 -10.61
N ARG A 206 -10.57 -10.17 -10.62
CA ARG A 206 -11.69 -11.08 -10.97
C ARG A 206 -12.89 -10.93 -10.05
N LYS A 207 -12.69 -10.47 -8.82
CA LYS A 207 -13.77 -10.22 -7.84
C LYS A 207 -14.26 -8.78 -7.87
N ALA A 208 -13.62 -7.89 -8.62
CA ALA A 208 -13.88 -6.46 -8.57
C ALA A 208 -14.92 -6.02 -9.62
N THR A 209 -15.62 -4.94 -9.33
CA THR A 209 -16.53 -4.24 -10.24
C THR A 209 -16.15 -2.76 -10.22
N PRO A 210 -15.99 -2.11 -11.39
CA PRO A 210 -15.80 -0.66 -11.46
C PRO A 210 -16.92 0.11 -10.76
N ILE A 211 -16.61 1.30 -10.25
CA ILE A 211 -17.55 2.22 -9.60
C ILE A 211 -17.71 3.47 -10.44
#